data_AF-A0A949KLN0-F1
#
_entry.id   AF-A0A949KLN0-F1
#
_cell.length_a   1.000
_cell.length_b   1.000
_cell.length_c   1.000
_cell.angle_alpha   90.00
_cell.angle_beta   90.00
_cell.angle_gamma   90.00
#
_symmetry.space_group_name_H-M   'P 1'
#
loop_
_entity.id
_entity.type
_entity.pdbx_description
1 polymer ?
#
loop_
_entity_poly.entity_id
_entity_poly.type
_entity_poly.pdbx_seq_one_letter_code
_entity_poly.pdbx_strand_id
1 'polypeptide(L)'
;MLNLPPKRWKKARLEPQGQGAYVLTFLTPLRDRAEFKAILREDIEMCLDEGDRVTRANWEERSLTLEIADYKAFRRRLVYVNILLEDPAAT
;
A
#
# COMPACT_ATOMS: atom_id res chain seq x y z
N MET A 1 -27.15 -2.31 -6.29
CA MET A 1 -25.97 -3.19 -6.11
C MET A 1 -24.75 -2.43 -6.60
N LEU A 2 -23.80 -2.11 -5.73
CA LEU A 2 -22.50 -1.60 -6.17
C LEU A 2 -21.77 -2.76 -6.85
N ASN A 3 -21.77 -2.78 -8.18
CA ASN A 3 -20.89 -3.67 -8.96
C ASN A 3 -19.48 -3.10 -8.89
N LEU A 4 -18.74 -3.49 -7.85
CA LEU A 4 -17.30 -3.30 -7.86
C LEU A 4 -16.71 -4.37 -8.80
N PRO A 5 -15.98 -4.00 -9.86
CA PRO A 5 -15.21 -5.00 -10.59
C PRO A 5 -14.26 -5.68 -9.58
N PRO A 6 -14.06 -7.01 -9.65
CA PRO A 6 -13.14 -7.68 -8.75
C PRO A 6 -11.72 -7.19 -9.06
N LYS A 7 -11.29 -6.09 -8.41
CA LYS A 7 -9.90 -5.61 -8.48
C LYS A 7 -9.01 -6.76 -8.00
N ARG A 8 -8.02 -7.13 -8.81
CA ARG A 8 -7.12 -8.24 -8.52
C ARG A 8 -6.38 -7.99 -7.20
N TRP A 9 -6.36 -8.97 -6.32
CA TRP A 9 -5.59 -8.91 -5.08
C TRP A 9 -4.10 -8.67 -5.37
N LYS A 10 -3.51 -7.71 -4.65
CA LYS A 10 -2.09 -7.40 -4.69
C LYS A 10 -1.46 -7.78 -3.37
N LYS A 11 -0.31 -8.42 -3.43
CA LYS A 11 0.55 -8.66 -2.26
C LYS A 11 1.57 -7.54 -2.12
N ALA A 12 1.76 -7.07 -0.90
CA ALA A 12 2.77 -6.10 -0.55
C ALA A 12 3.43 -6.47 0.78
N ARG A 13 4.59 -5.88 1.06
CA ARG A 13 5.25 -5.91 2.35
C ARG A 13 5.29 -4.51 2.91
N LEU A 14 5.07 -4.35 4.22
CA LEU A 14 5.13 -3.06 4.89
C LEU A 14 6.18 -3.13 6.00
N GLU A 15 7.30 -2.45 5.80
CA GLU A 15 8.47 -2.52 6.67
C GLU A 15 8.66 -1.18 7.40
N PRO A 16 8.86 -1.16 8.73
CA PRO A 16 9.16 0.07 9.44
C PRO A 16 10.56 0.60 9.07
N GLN A 17 10.68 1.91 8.88
CA GLN A 17 11.97 2.60 8.68
C GLN A 17 12.32 3.60 9.79
N GLY A 18 11.45 3.79 10.78
CA GLY A 18 11.66 4.70 11.88
C GLY A 18 10.36 5.02 12.60
N GLN A 19 10.37 6.05 13.45
CA GLN A 19 9.18 6.45 14.20
C GLN A 19 8.09 6.98 13.24
N GLY A 20 7.02 6.20 13.05
CA GLY A 20 5.90 6.54 12.16
C GLY A 20 6.18 6.42 10.67
N ALA A 21 7.39 6.02 10.27
CA ALA A 21 7.79 5.89 8.87
C ALA A 21 7.81 4.41 8.43
N TYR A 22 7.23 4.13 7.28
CA TYR A 22 7.10 2.79 6.71
C TYR A 22 7.43 2.78 5.23
N VAL A 23 7.90 1.64 4.72
CA VAL A 23 8.05 1.37 3.28
C VAL A 23 7.11 0.25 2.88
N LEU A 24 6.17 0.57 1.99
CA LEU A 24 5.26 -0.38 1.36
C LEU A 24 5.84 -0.82 0.02
N THR A 25 6.25 -2.07 -0.09
CA THR A 25 6.83 -2.66 -1.31
C THR A 25 5.85 -3.64 -1.94
N PHE A 26 5.50 -3.45 -3.22
CA PHE A 26 4.62 -4.37 -3.93
C PHE A 26 5.38 -5.63 -4.35
N LEU A 27 4.91 -6.78 -3.87
CA LEU A 27 5.46 -8.11 -4.19
C LEU A 27 4.81 -8.69 -5.44
N THR A 28 3.55 -8.34 -5.69
CA THR A 28 2.89 -8.68 -6.95
C THR A 28 3.49 -7.87 -8.10
N PRO A 29 3.91 -8.52 -9.20
CA PRO A 29 4.42 -7.81 -10.37
C PRO A 29 3.41 -6.77 -10.87
N LEU A 30 3.89 -5.56 -11.06
CA LEU A 30 3.14 -4.47 -11.69
C LEU A 30 3.57 -4.39 -13.15
N ARG A 31 2.62 -4.21 -14.07
CA ARG A 31 2.88 -4.22 -15.51
C ARG A 31 3.74 -3.04 -15.93
N ASP A 32 3.41 -1.85 -15.44
CA ASP A 32 4.04 -0.61 -15.83
C ASP A 32 3.85 0.50 -14.79
N ARG A 33 4.50 1.64 -15.06
CA ARG A 33 4.44 2.83 -14.21
C ARG A 33 3.04 3.45 -14.14
N ALA A 34 2.18 3.21 -15.13
CA ALA A 34 0.81 3.72 -15.11
C ALA A 34 -0.04 2.93 -14.10
N GLU A 35 0.10 1.60 -14.06
CA GLU A 35 -0.51 0.76 -13.04
C GLU A 35 -0.05 1.16 -11.63
N PHE A 36 1.24 1.43 -11.43
CA PHE A 36 1.75 1.89 -10.13
C PHE A 36 1.16 3.24 -9.71
N LYS A 37 1.04 4.20 -10.64
CA LYS A 37 0.39 5.48 -10.37
C LYS A 37 -1.10 5.33 -10.08
N ALA A 38 -1.78 4.40 -10.75
CA ALA A 38 -3.18 4.12 -10.50
C ALA A 38 -3.38 3.55 -9.09
N ILE A 39 -2.53 2.60 -8.66
CA ILE A 39 -2.58 2.06 -7.29
C ILE A 39 -2.35 3.17 -6.26
N LEU A 40 -1.37 4.04 -6.50
CA LEU A 40 -1.10 5.16 -5.59
C LEU A 40 -2.35 6.04 -5.41
N ARG A 41 -2.98 6.46 -6.51
CA ARG A 41 -4.11 7.40 -6.51
C ARG A 41 -5.44 6.79 -6.10
N GLU A 42 -5.71 5.58 -6.56
CA GLU A 42 -7.02 4.94 -6.40
C GLU A 42 -7.10 4.04 -5.18
N ASP A 43 -5.98 3.49 -4.72
CA ASP A 43 -5.99 2.51 -3.64
C ASP A 43 -5.27 3.06 -2.40
N ILE A 44 -4.04 3.56 -2.55
CA ILE A 44 -3.22 4.00 -1.40
C ILE A 44 -3.72 5.32 -0.82
N GLU A 45 -4.00 6.33 -1.64
CA GLU A 45 -4.53 7.61 -1.17
C GLU A 45 -5.85 7.45 -0.42
N MET A 46 -6.70 6.47 -0.79
CA MET A 46 -7.92 6.12 -0.05
C MET A 46 -7.66 5.46 1.31
N CYS A 47 -6.45 4.93 1.54
CA CYS A 47 -6.06 4.30 2.80
C CYS A 47 -5.42 5.28 3.79
N LEU A 48 -5.10 6.50 3.38
CA LEU A 48 -4.48 7.51 4.23
C LEU A 48 -5.57 8.26 5.03
N ASP A 49 -5.32 8.49 6.31
CA ASP A 49 -6.14 9.32 7.20
C ASP A 49 -5.52 10.70 7.42
N GLU A 50 -6.16 11.52 8.26
CA GLU A 50 -5.59 12.78 8.73
C GLU A 50 -4.23 12.55 9.41
N GLY A 51 -3.19 13.19 8.85
CA GLY A 51 -1.80 13.06 9.32
C GLY A 51 -0.99 11.95 8.64
N ASP A 52 -1.63 11.03 7.90
CA ASP A 52 -0.94 10.05 7.07
C ASP A 52 -0.52 10.71 5.74
N ARG A 53 0.63 10.31 5.19
CA ARG A 53 1.06 10.78 3.85
C ARG A 53 2.02 9.84 3.15
N VAL A 54 1.99 9.88 1.83
CA VAL A 54 3.04 9.30 0.99
C VAL A 54 4.14 10.35 0.84
N THR A 55 5.34 10.07 1.36
CA THR A 55 6.49 10.98 1.29
C THR A 55 7.34 10.73 0.05
N ARG A 56 7.35 9.49 -0.47
CA ARG A 56 8.10 9.13 -1.67
C ARG A 56 7.43 7.97 -2.41
N ALA A 57 7.50 7.99 -3.73
CA ALA A 57 7.10 6.89 -4.59
C ALA A 57 8.27 6.48 -5.50
N ASN A 58 8.68 5.22 -5.45
CA ASN A 58 9.78 4.67 -6.23
C ASN A 58 9.29 3.56 -7.17
N TRP A 59 9.30 3.83 -8.47
CA TRP A 59 8.86 2.86 -9.47
C TRP A 59 9.86 1.71 -9.66
N GLU A 60 11.17 1.97 -9.63
CA GLU A 60 12.19 0.93 -9.85
C GLU A 60 12.10 -0.16 -8.79
N GLU A 61 11.89 0.24 -7.53
CA GLU A 61 11.71 -0.66 -6.39
C GLU A 61 10.26 -1.10 -6.19
N ARG A 62 9.31 -0.54 -6.96
CA ARG A 62 7.85 -0.67 -6.74
C ARG A 62 7.48 -0.46 -5.27
N SER A 63 7.99 0.63 -4.68
CA SER A 63 7.86 0.92 -3.26
C SER A 63 7.33 2.33 -3.00
N LEU A 64 6.64 2.50 -1.87
CA LEU A 64 6.15 3.78 -1.37
C LEU A 64 6.70 4.00 0.03
N THR A 65 7.26 5.17 0.30
CA THR A 65 7.56 5.61 1.67
C THR A 65 6.35 6.35 2.20
N LEU A 66 5.91 5.94 3.38
CA LEU A 66 4.69 6.38 4.03
C LEU A 66 5.03 6.89 5.42
N GLU A 67 4.39 7.97 5.83
CA GLU A 67 4.24 8.33 7.25
C GLU A 67 2.83 7.96 7.67
N ILE A 68 2.71 7.08 8.66
CA ILE A 68 1.44 6.51 9.10
C ILE A 68 1.33 6.67 10.62
N ALA A 69 0.29 7.35 11.08
CA ALA A 69 0.04 7.60 12.49
C ALA A 69 -0.56 6.36 13.19
N ASP A 70 -1.54 5.70 12.56
CA ASP A 70 -2.15 4.46 13.05
C ASP A 70 -1.92 3.29 12.07
N TYR A 71 -0.85 2.54 12.33
CA TYR A 71 -0.50 1.34 11.57
C TYR A 71 -1.63 0.30 11.52
N LYS A 72 -2.37 0.09 12.62
CA LYS A 72 -3.41 -0.94 12.68
C LYS A 72 -4.64 -0.53 11.88
N ALA A 73 -5.01 0.74 11.88
CA ALA A 73 -6.06 1.26 11.00
C ALA A 73 -5.65 1.19 9.53
N PHE A 74 -4.43 1.65 9.20
CA PHE A 74 -3.91 1.60 7.83
C PHE A 74 -3.88 0.18 7.27
N ARG A 75 -3.36 -0.80 8.03
CA ARG A 75 -3.35 -2.22 7.63
C ARG A 75 -4.76 -2.75 7.32
N ARG A 76 -5.78 -2.34 8.07
CA ARG A 76 -7.18 -2.73 7.79
C ARG A 76 -7.69 -2.09 6.50
N ARG A 77 -7.39 -0.81 6.27
CA ARG A 77 -7.77 -0.07 5.04
C ARG A 77 -7.20 -0.70 3.77
N LEU A 78 -5.96 -1.17 3.81
CA LEU A 78 -5.34 -1.89 2.68
C LEU A 78 -6.15 -3.12 2.23
N VAL A 79 -6.74 -3.87 3.16
CA VAL A 79 -7.56 -5.04 2.82
C VAL A 79 -8.82 -4.63 2.06
N TYR A 80 -9.43 -3.49 2.37
CA TYR A 80 -10.61 -2.99 1.66
C TYR A 80 -10.32 -2.58 0.20
N VAL A 81 -9.06 -2.25 -0.11
CA VAL A 81 -8.60 -1.96 -1.49
C VAL A 81 -7.88 -3.16 -2.13
N ASN A 82 -8.11 -4.38 -1.61
CA ASN A 82 -7.55 -5.64 -2.09
C ASN A 82 -6.01 -5.71 -2.08
N ILE A 83 -5.37 -5.04 -1.12
CA ILE A 83 -3.94 -5.15 -0.86
C ILE A 83 -3.71 -5.99 0.41
N LEU A 84 -3.11 -7.16 0.23
CA LEU A 84 -2.72 -8.05 1.32
C LEU A 84 -1.27 -7.80 1.71
N LEU A 85 -1.03 -7.55 3.00
CA LEU A 85 0.33 -7.51 3.54
C LEU A 85 0.82 -8.93 3.83
N GLU A 86 2.01 -9.29 3.35
CA GLU A 86 2.72 -10.45 3.90
C GLU A 86 3.17 -10.14 5.32
N ASP A 87 2.82 -11.03 6.26
CA ASP A 87 3.36 -10.94 7.61
C ASP A 87 4.87 -11.25 7.57
N PRO A 88 5.71 -10.46 8.26
CA PRO A 88 7.15 -10.72 8.33
C PRO A 88 7.53 -11.98 9.14
N ALA A 89 6.55 -12.78 9.59
CA ALA A 89 6.77 -13.97 10.42
C ALA A 89 6.11 -15.21 9.79
N ALA A 90 6.85 -15.84 8.86
CA ALA A 90 6.76 -17.27 8.59
C ALA A 90 8.18 -17.77 8.26
N THR A 91 9.11 -17.60 9.19
CA THR A 91 10.36 -18.36 9.25
C THR A 91 10.66 -18.69 10.70
#